data_AF-A0A352F0L6-F1
#
_entry.id   AF-A0A352F0L6-F1
#
_cell.length_a   1.000
_cell.length_b   1.000
_cell.length_c   1.000
_cell.angle_alpha   90.00
_cell.angle_beta   90.00
_cell.angle_gamma   90.00
#
_symmetry.space_group_name_H-M   'P 1'
#
loop_
_entity.id
_entity.type
_entity.pdbx_description
1 polymer ?
#
loop_
_entity_poly.entity_id
_entity_poly.type
_entity_poly.pdbx_seq_one_letter_code
_entity_poly.pdbx_strand_id
1 'polypeptide(L)'
;MKPNIPDDDYENYCMDCRGVISPKDKVCPHCGADTSEFIEEEDNSFDEPDIDEQIKAVNGDYLVIPFIGKIKSGFLNPENAETVSRQLQSLINQYSQQGWEFHNIAKVDIEVTPGCLASLFGAKTSHITFDQVIFRRARP
;
A
#
# COMPACT_ATOMS: atom_id res chain seq x y z
N MET A 1 0.83 15.97 35.89
CA MET A 1 -0.22 16.62 35.08
C MET A 1 0.35 16.72 33.67
N LYS A 2 -0.12 15.90 32.73
CA LYS A 2 0.35 15.95 31.34
C LYS A 2 -0.34 17.11 30.62
N PRO A 3 0.33 17.84 29.71
CA PRO A 3 -0.33 18.87 28.92
C PRO A 3 -1.38 18.21 27.99
N ASN A 4 -2.55 18.82 27.93
CA ASN A 4 -3.61 18.49 26.98
C ASN A 4 -3.30 19.27 25.69
N ILE A 5 -2.89 18.58 24.64
CA ILE A 5 -2.67 19.18 23.31
C ILE A 5 -4.01 19.01 22.58
N PRO A 6 -4.71 20.09 22.17
CA PRO A 6 -5.93 19.97 21.39
C PRO A 6 -5.60 19.34 20.03
N ASP A 7 -6.34 18.30 19.67
CA ASP A 7 -6.31 17.72 18.33
C ASP A 7 -6.99 18.69 17.33
N ASP A 8 -6.35 18.86 16.18
CA ASP A 8 -6.89 19.28 14.88
C ASP A 8 -7.55 20.66 14.69
N ASP A 9 -6.79 21.53 14.04
CA ASP A 9 -7.27 22.59 13.14
C ASP A 9 -6.36 22.69 11.91
N TYR A 10 -6.21 21.59 11.16
CA TYR A 10 -5.77 21.69 9.76
C TYR A 10 -6.91 22.31 8.93
N GLU A 11 -6.80 23.61 8.65
CA GLU A 11 -7.70 24.30 7.72
C GLU A 11 -7.53 23.70 6.32
N ASN A 12 -8.61 23.16 5.75
CA ASN A 12 -8.62 22.68 4.37
C ASN A 12 -8.98 23.83 3.42
N TYR A 13 -8.26 23.93 2.31
CA TYR A 13 -8.46 24.99 1.32
C TYR A 13 -8.85 24.38 -0.04
N CYS A 14 -9.85 24.98 -0.70
CA CYS A 14 -10.21 24.65 -2.08
C CYS A 14 -9.03 24.93 -3.03
N MET A 15 -8.64 23.97 -3.86
CA MET A 15 -7.48 24.15 -4.76
C MET A 15 -7.72 25.18 -5.87
N ASP A 16 -8.98 25.42 -6.25
CA ASP A 16 -9.33 26.37 -7.31
C ASP A 16 -9.38 27.82 -6.84
N CYS A 17 -10.01 28.08 -5.68
CA CYS A 17 -10.23 29.44 -5.20
C CYS A 17 -9.54 29.76 -3.87
N ARG A 18 -8.88 28.78 -3.24
CA ARG A 18 -8.22 28.87 -1.93
C ARG A 18 -9.13 29.31 -0.78
N GLY A 19 -10.44 29.22 -0.96
CA GLY A 19 -11.39 29.41 0.13
C GLY A 19 -11.28 28.27 1.14
N VAL A 20 -11.44 28.58 2.43
CA VAL A 20 -11.50 27.56 3.47
C VAL A 20 -12.75 26.71 3.24
N ILE A 21 -12.60 25.41 3.24
CA ILE A 21 -13.69 24.44 3.03
C ILE A 21 -13.73 23.43 4.17
N SER A 22 -14.91 22.93 4.51
CA SER A 22 -15.01 21.77 5.39
C SER A 22 -14.57 20.52 4.62
N PRO A 23 -13.85 19.57 5.26
CA PRO A 23 -13.56 18.28 4.65
C PRO A 23 -14.81 17.45 4.30
N LYS A 24 -16.00 17.88 4.76
CA LYS A 24 -17.30 17.26 4.42
C LYS A 24 -18.00 17.92 3.24
N ASP A 25 -17.50 19.06 2.75
CA ASP A 25 -18.11 19.77 1.64
C ASP A 25 -17.77 19.03 0.32
N LYS A 26 -18.79 18.53 -0.36
CA LYS A 26 -18.67 17.92 -1.70
C LYS A 26 -18.58 18.97 -2.82
N VAL A 27 -19.00 20.19 -2.52
CA VAL A 27 -18.96 21.32 -3.43
C VAL A 27 -18.45 22.53 -2.65
N CYS A 28 -17.43 23.20 -3.17
CA CYS A 28 -16.87 24.38 -2.52
C CYS A 28 -17.94 25.49 -2.43
N PRO A 29 -18.26 26.00 -1.22
CA PRO A 29 -19.27 27.04 -1.06
C PRO A 29 -18.84 28.40 -1.62
N HIS A 30 -17.55 28.58 -1.95
CA HIS A 30 -16.99 29.85 -2.42
C HIS A 30 -16.96 29.97 -3.95
N CYS A 31 -16.70 28.88 -4.67
CA CYS A 31 -16.56 28.91 -6.14
C CYS A 31 -17.42 27.86 -6.88
N GLY A 32 -18.04 26.92 -6.16
CA GLY A 32 -18.84 25.86 -6.78
C GLY A 32 -18.04 24.74 -7.41
N ALA A 33 -16.72 24.69 -7.22
CA ALA A 33 -15.90 23.57 -7.65
C ALA A 33 -16.30 22.28 -6.90
N ASP A 34 -16.28 21.16 -7.62
CA ASP A 34 -16.49 19.83 -7.03
C ASP A 34 -15.25 19.45 -6.20
N THR A 35 -15.45 19.22 -4.91
CA THR A 35 -14.38 18.89 -3.94
C THR A 35 -14.47 17.44 -3.49
N SER A 36 -15.31 16.63 -4.15
CA SER A 36 -15.53 15.21 -3.81
C SER A 36 -14.30 14.33 -3.99
N GLU A 37 -13.27 14.77 -4.72
CA GLU A 37 -11.99 14.06 -4.86
C GLU A 37 -11.13 14.06 -3.58
N PHE A 38 -11.48 14.86 -2.56
CA PHE A 38 -10.77 14.91 -1.27
C PHE A 38 -11.45 14.12 -0.15
N ILE A 39 -12.53 13.40 -0.46
CA ILE A 39 -13.14 12.49 0.50
C ILE A 39 -12.33 11.19 0.46
N GLU A 40 -11.20 11.19 1.17
CA GLU A 40 -10.76 9.96 1.85
C GLU A 40 -11.82 9.69 2.94
N GLU A 41 -12.96 9.12 2.52
CA GLU A 41 -13.62 8.17 3.39
C GLU A 41 -12.53 7.17 3.79
N GLU A 42 -12.45 6.84 5.07
CA GLU A 42 -11.64 5.73 5.57
C GLU A 42 -12.12 4.42 4.92
N ASP A 43 -11.78 4.27 3.66
CA ASP A 43 -11.71 3.08 2.86
C ASP A 43 -10.23 2.95 2.53
N ASN A 44 -9.48 2.61 3.58
CA ASN A 44 -8.28 1.80 3.41
C ASN A 44 -8.69 0.31 3.30
N SER A 45 -9.81 0.00 2.64
CA SER A 45 -9.85 -1.20 1.82
C SER A 45 -9.28 -0.85 0.44
N PHE A 46 -7.96 -0.58 0.43
CA PHE A 46 -7.17 -1.51 -0.37
C PHE A 46 -7.64 -2.86 0.13
N ASP A 47 -8.48 -3.56 -0.65
CA ASP A 47 -8.70 -4.98 -0.45
C ASP A 47 -7.27 -5.54 -0.31
N GLU A 48 -6.77 -5.69 0.92
CA GLU A 48 -5.57 -6.46 1.18
C GLU A 48 -6.01 -7.77 0.56
N PRO A 49 -5.44 -8.15 -0.61
CA PRO A 49 -6.00 -9.24 -1.37
C PRO A 49 -6.10 -10.39 -0.39
N ASP A 50 -7.29 -10.92 -0.13
CA ASP A 50 -7.50 -11.86 0.97
C ASP A 50 -6.51 -13.01 0.78
N ILE A 51 -5.37 -12.92 1.46
CA ILE A 51 -4.22 -13.76 1.17
C ILE A 51 -4.61 -15.18 1.59
N ASP A 52 -5.51 -15.32 2.58
CA ASP A 52 -6.09 -16.58 2.98
C ASP A 52 -6.94 -17.22 1.86
N GLU A 53 -7.59 -16.42 1.01
CA GLU A 53 -8.27 -16.91 -0.19
C GLU A 53 -7.27 -17.31 -1.28
N GLN A 54 -6.21 -16.52 -1.48
CA GLN A 54 -5.14 -16.86 -2.43
C GLN A 54 -4.42 -18.16 -2.04
N ILE A 55 -4.14 -18.39 -0.75
CA ILE A 55 -3.49 -19.60 -0.25
C ILE A 55 -4.39 -20.84 -0.41
N LYS A 56 -5.69 -20.70 -0.18
CA LYS A 56 -6.66 -21.81 -0.35
C LYS A 56 -6.81 -22.25 -1.81
N ALA A 57 -6.55 -21.36 -2.77
CA ALA A 57 -6.64 -21.66 -4.20
C ALA A 57 -5.39 -22.30 -4.81
N VAL A 58 -4.26 -22.34 -4.08
CA VAL A 58 -2.99 -22.90 -4.60
C VAL A 58 -3.03 -24.43 -4.58
N ASN A 59 -3.43 -25.02 -5.71
CA ASN A 59 -3.27 -26.45 -6.01
C ASN A 59 -1.86 -26.76 -6.59
N GLY A 60 -0.81 -26.13 -6.07
CA GLY A 60 0.55 -26.22 -6.62
C GLY A 60 1.65 -26.38 -5.55
N ASP A 61 2.86 -26.71 -6.01
CA ASP A 61 4.02 -26.92 -5.13
C ASP A 61 4.63 -25.62 -4.59
N TYR A 62 4.20 -24.47 -5.11
CA TYR A 62 4.75 -23.15 -4.80
C TYR A 62 3.65 -22.15 -4.48
N LEU A 63 3.94 -21.29 -3.52
CA LEU A 63 3.15 -20.12 -3.14
C LEU A 63 4.03 -18.88 -3.30
N VAL A 64 3.52 -17.84 -3.95
CA VAL A 64 4.25 -16.60 -4.22
C VAL A 64 3.43 -15.43 -3.68
N ILE A 65 4.03 -14.62 -2.82
CA ILE A 65 3.34 -13.49 -2.18
C ILE A 65 4.18 -12.21 -2.26
N PRO A 66 3.57 -11.05 -2.53
CA PRO A 66 4.27 -9.78 -2.48
C PRO A 66 4.69 -9.44 -1.05
N PHE A 67 5.88 -8.88 -0.88
CA PHE A 67 6.35 -8.37 0.41
C PHE A 67 6.64 -6.88 0.32
N ILE A 68 5.93 -6.10 1.14
CA ILE A 68 6.09 -4.65 1.23
C ILE A 68 6.46 -4.32 2.68
N GLY A 69 7.75 -4.02 2.90
CA GLY A 69 8.26 -3.61 4.21
C GLY A 69 7.70 -2.24 4.62
N LYS A 70 7.14 -2.14 5.81
CA LYS A 70 6.60 -0.90 6.39
C LYS A 70 7.63 -0.30 7.34
N ILE A 71 8.18 0.88 7.03
CA ILE A 71 9.13 1.60 7.90
C ILE A 71 8.48 2.86 8.47
N LYS A 72 8.94 3.31 9.64
CA LYS A 72 8.57 4.62 10.18
C LYS A 72 9.52 5.68 9.61
N SER A 73 9.07 6.94 9.59
CA SER A 73 9.70 8.06 8.88
C SER A 73 11.23 8.12 8.96
N GLY A 74 11.88 8.34 7.81
CA GLY A 74 13.32 8.57 7.65
C GLY A 74 14.08 7.37 7.07
N PHE A 75 14.38 7.40 5.78
CA PHE A 75 15.04 6.31 5.03
C PHE A 75 16.41 5.88 5.61
N LEU A 76 17.13 6.78 6.28
CA LEU A 76 18.50 6.56 6.77
C LEU A 76 18.58 6.00 8.21
N ASN A 77 17.47 5.55 8.81
CA ASN A 77 17.50 4.98 10.16
C ASN A 77 17.89 3.48 10.12
N PRO A 78 18.97 3.04 10.79
CA PRO A 78 19.32 1.62 10.90
C PRO A 78 18.23 0.75 11.54
N GLU A 79 17.33 1.32 12.35
CA GLU A 79 16.16 0.61 12.90
C GLU A 79 15.16 0.16 11.82
N ASN A 80 15.22 0.76 10.62
CA ASN A 80 14.39 0.35 9.49
C ASN A 80 14.79 -1.04 9.00
N ALA A 81 16.08 -1.32 8.88
CA ALA A 81 16.57 -2.63 8.43
C ALA A 81 16.14 -3.74 9.40
N GLU A 82 16.25 -3.47 10.71
CA GLU A 82 15.79 -4.40 11.74
C GLU A 82 14.26 -4.58 11.70
N THR A 83 13.52 -3.50 11.49
CA THR A 83 12.05 -3.52 11.39
C THR A 83 11.58 -4.34 10.20
N VAL A 84 12.15 -4.13 9.01
CA VAL A 84 11.84 -4.92 7.82
C VAL A 84 12.24 -6.38 8.00
N SER A 85 13.38 -6.65 8.64
CA SER A 85 13.82 -8.02 8.95
C SER A 85 12.83 -8.75 9.84
N ARG A 86 12.32 -8.09 10.89
CA ARG A 86 11.28 -8.67 11.76
C ARG A 86 9.98 -8.94 11.00
N GLN A 87 9.56 -8.03 10.12
CA GLN A 87 8.35 -8.22 9.30
C GLN A 87 8.48 -9.42 8.37
N LEU A 88 9.61 -9.53 7.67
CA LEU A 88 9.89 -10.68 6.80
C LEU A 88 9.94 -11.98 7.60
N GLN A 89 10.57 -11.97 8.79
CA GLN A 89 10.61 -13.13 9.66
C GLN A 89 9.21 -13.55 10.14
N SER A 90 8.36 -12.59 10.53
CA SER A 90 6.96 -12.85 10.89
C SER A 90 6.19 -13.50 9.76
N LEU A 91 6.34 -13.00 8.53
CA LEU A 91 5.74 -13.58 7.33
C LEU A 91 6.21 -15.02 7.13
N ILE A 92 7.52 -15.26 7.11
CA ILE A 92 8.09 -16.61 6.92
C ILE A 92 7.56 -17.58 7.99
N ASN A 93 7.53 -17.15 9.26
CA ASN A 93 7.04 -17.97 10.37
C ASN A 93 5.55 -18.29 10.24
N GLN A 94 4.72 -17.32 9.84
CA GLN A 94 3.29 -17.52 9.61
C GLN A 94 3.05 -18.63 8.58
N TYR A 95 3.72 -18.57 7.44
CA TYR A 95 3.57 -19.59 6.38
C TYR A 95 4.19 -20.93 6.76
N SER A 96 5.28 -20.91 7.54
CA SER A 96 5.89 -22.14 8.07
C SER A 96 4.93 -22.93 8.97
N GLN A 97 4.12 -22.23 9.77
CA GLN A 97 3.08 -22.86 10.59
C GLN A 97 1.95 -23.48 9.76
N GLN A 98 1.80 -23.07 8.51
CA GLN A 98 0.79 -23.57 7.56
C GLN A 98 1.33 -24.68 6.66
N GLY A 99 2.56 -25.17 6.87
CA GLY A 99 3.15 -26.25 6.08
C GLY A 99 3.85 -25.78 4.81
N TRP A 100 4.22 -24.51 4.73
CA TRP A 100 5.05 -23.97 3.65
C TRP A 100 6.50 -23.79 4.10
N GLU A 101 7.47 -24.07 3.23
CA GLU A 101 8.89 -23.86 3.48
C GLU A 101 9.38 -22.66 2.67
N PHE A 102 10.08 -21.72 3.31
CA PHE A 102 10.70 -20.61 2.61
C PHE A 102 11.67 -21.12 1.53
N HIS A 103 11.52 -20.63 0.29
CA HIS A 103 12.36 -21.02 -0.83
C HIS A 103 13.33 -19.90 -1.24
N ASN A 104 12.83 -18.72 -1.60
CA ASN A 104 13.65 -17.57 -2.02
C ASN A 104 12.84 -16.25 -2.00
N ILE A 105 13.52 -15.12 -2.20
CA ILE A 105 12.93 -13.82 -2.57
C ILE A 105 13.33 -13.50 -4.00
N ALA A 106 12.35 -13.13 -4.83
CA ALA A 106 12.57 -12.73 -6.22
C ALA A 106 12.02 -11.32 -6.47
N LYS A 107 12.62 -10.61 -7.42
CA LYS A 107 12.10 -9.34 -7.91
C LYS A 107 11.30 -9.58 -9.17
N VAL A 108 10.10 -9.02 -9.23
CA VAL A 108 9.26 -9.05 -10.43
C VAL A 108 9.00 -7.62 -10.88
N ASP A 109 9.40 -7.34 -12.12
CA ASP A 109 9.15 -6.06 -12.78
C ASP A 109 7.80 -6.12 -13.50
N ILE A 110 6.93 -5.18 -13.17
CA ILE A 110 5.62 -5.00 -13.78
C ILE A 110 5.70 -3.79 -14.71
N GLU A 111 5.34 -4.01 -15.96
CA GLU A 111 5.19 -2.95 -16.94
C GLU A 111 3.75 -2.42 -16.90
N VAL A 112 3.60 -1.13 -16.60
CA VAL A 112 2.32 -0.45 -16.61
C VAL A 112 2.25 0.40 -17.87
N THR A 113 1.53 -0.11 -18.87
CA THR A 113 1.29 0.59 -20.12
C THR A 113 0.17 1.63 -19.96
N PRO A 114 0.39 2.90 -20.31
CA PRO A 114 -0.67 3.92 -20.26
C PRO A 114 -1.77 3.63 -21.29
N GLY A 115 -3.02 3.96 -20.93
CA GLY A 115 -4.16 3.87 -21.86
C GLY A 115 -4.04 4.81 -23.07
N CYS A 116 -4.92 4.64 -24.07
CA CYS A 116 -4.85 5.36 -25.35
C CYS A 116 -4.87 6.89 -25.21
N LEU A 117 -5.72 7.43 -24.33
CA LEU A 117 -5.81 8.88 -24.10
C LEU A 117 -4.54 9.41 -23.44
N ALA A 118 -4.08 8.76 -22.36
CA ALA A 118 -2.84 9.14 -21.68
C ALA A 118 -1.63 9.08 -22.61
N SER A 119 -1.56 8.08 -23.49
CA SER A 119 -0.51 7.93 -24.50
C SER A 119 -0.56 9.05 -25.56
N LEU A 120 -1.74 9.50 -25.99
CA LEU A 120 -1.90 10.63 -26.92
C LEU A 120 -1.40 11.95 -26.31
N PHE A 121 -1.54 12.09 -24.98
CA PHE A 121 -0.97 13.21 -24.21
C PHE A 121 0.49 12.97 -23.79
N GLY A 122 1.17 11.96 -24.33
CA GLY A 122 2.60 11.73 -24.15
C GLY A 122 3.00 10.99 -22.87
N ALA A 123 2.05 10.35 -22.16
CA ALA A 123 2.38 9.47 -21.05
C ALA A 123 3.23 8.29 -21.52
N LYS A 124 4.18 7.87 -20.69
CA LYS A 124 5.09 6.75 -20.98
C LYS A 124 4.82 5.59 -20.05
N THR A 125 5.17 4.40 -20.51
CA THR A 125 5.24 3.18 -19.70
C THR A 125 6.02 3.43 -18.42
N SER A 126 5.45 3.03 -17.28
CA SER A 126 6.14 2.97 -16.00
C SER A 126 6.45 1.54 -15.62
N HIS A 127 7.50 1.36 -14.82
CA HIS A 127 7.89 0.06 -14.28
C HIS A 127 7.75 0.09 -12.77
N ILE A 128 7.06 -0.91 -12.21
CA ILE A 128 6.93 -1.12 -10.77
C ILE A 128 7.61 -2.44 -10.42
N THR A 129 8.56 -2.41 -9.51
CA THR A 129 9.25 -3.63 -9.04
C THR A 129 8.68 -4.03 -7.69
N PHE A 130 8.26 -5.30 -7.56
CA PHE A 130 7.86 -5.89 -6.29
C PHE A 130 8.84 -6.97 -5.86
N ASP A 131 9.21 -6.96 -4.58
CA ASP A 131 9.83 -8.12 -3.93
C ASP A 131 8.74 -9.16 -3.66
N GLN A 132 8.97 -10.40 -4.12
CA GLN A 132 8.07 -11.53 -4.00
C GLN A 132 8.74 -12.60 -3.14
N VAL A 133 8.09 -13.02 -2.06
CA VAL A 133 8.55 -14.11 -1.20
C VAL A 133 7.95 -15.40 -1.73
N ILE A 134 8.83 -16.34 -2.08
CA ILE A 134 8.46 -17.63 -2.66
C ILE A 134 8.59 -18.69 -1.58
N PHE A 135 7.50 -19.43 -1.38
CA PHE A 135 7.45 -20.62 -0.57
C PHE A 135 7.26 -21.84 -1.45
N ARG A 136 7.72 -22.99 -0.96
CA ARG A 136 7.42 -24.30 -1.53
C ARG A 136 6.70 -25.17 -0.51
N ARG A 137 5.99 -26.20 -0.96
CA ARG A 137 5.34 -27.17 -0.07
C ARG A 137 6.40 -27.79 0.87
N ALA A 138 6.17 -27.76 2.18
CA ALA A 138 7.04 -28.46 3.12
C ALA A 138 6.93 -29.97 2.87
N ARG A 139 8.08 -30.65 2.79
CA ARG A 139 8.10 -32.11 2.70
C ARG A 139 8.13 -32.70 4.12
N PRO A 140 7.33 -33.74 4.40
CA PRO A 140 7.35 -34.42 5.69
C PRO A 140 8.67 -35.15 5.95
#